data_AF-A0A1Q3C2C3-F1
#
_entry.id   AF-A0A1Q3C2C3-F1
#
_cell.length_a   1.000
_cell.length_b   1.000
_cell.length_c   1.000
_cell.angle_alpha   90.00
_cell.angle_beta   90.00
_cell.angle_gamma   90.00
#
_symmetry.space_group_name_H-M   'P 1'
#
loop_
_entity.id
_entity.type
_entity.pdbx_description
1 polymer ?
#
loop_
_entity_poly.entity_id
_entity_poly.type
_entity_poly.pdbx_seq_one_letter_code
_entity_poly.pdbx_strand_id
1 'polypeptide(L)'
;KAAELIDESTVPQKDFHAKWERFNRLWLMVMKMTIFEHLFGGLPDTNNAREFFTAIGQRYQLSSTFETRSLISELTCMRYDGMGCVREYILKLVSLKSKL
;
A
#
# COMPACT_ATOMS: atom_id res chain seq x y z
N LYS A 1 18.79 -0.30 1.01
CA LYS A 1 19.53 -1.06 -0.03
C LYS A 1 20.97 -1.08 0.43
N ALA A 2 21.60 -2.26 0.52
CA ALA A 2 23.04 -2.33 0.81
C ALA A 2 23.82 -1.76 -0.39
N ALA A 3 24.99 -1.16 -0.13
CA ALA A 3 25.85 -0.66 -1.20
C ALA A 3 26.48 -1.84 -1.96
N GLU A 4 26.68 -1.70 -3.27
CA GLU A 4 27.38 -2.69 -4.07
C GLU A 4 28.80 -2.87 -3.53
N LEU A 5 29.18 -4.12 -3.25
CA LEU A 5 30.51 -4.44 -2.76
C LEU A 5 31.52 -4.25 -3.89
N ILE A 6 32.44 -3.31 -3.71
CA ILE A 6 33.66 -3.19 -4.51
C ILE A 6 34.79 -4.01 -3.88
N ASP A 7 35.83 -4.33 -4.65
CA ASP A 7 36.92 -5.22 -4.22
C ASP A 7 37.63 -4.73 -2.94
N GLU A 8 37.69 -3.40 -2.74
CA GLU A 8 38.22 -2.72 -1.54
C GLU A 8 37.30 -2.75 -0.30
N SER A 9 36.14 -3.41 -0.38
CA SER A 9 35.18 -3.42 0.72
C SER A 9 35.72 -4.17 1.95
N THR A 10 35.59 -3.52 3.12
CA THR A 10 36.09 -4.05 4.40
C THR A 10 35.27 -5.26 4.87
N VAL A 11 35.87 -6.17 5.63
CA VAL A 11 35.20 -7.37 6.19
C VAL A 11 33.84 -7.06 6.85
N PRO A 12 33.69 -6.01 7.69
CA PRO A 12 32.40 -5.68 8.30
C PRO A 12 31.32 -5.23 7.28
N GLN A 13 31.73 -4.60 6.17
CA GLN A 13 30.80 -4.20 5.11
C GLN A 13 30.30 -5.41 4.33
N LYS A 14 31.18 -6.39 4.06
CA LYS A 14 30.83 -7.67 3.45
C LYS A 14 29.85 -8.46 4.34
N ASP A 15 30.10 -8.51 5.65
CA ASP A 15 29.21 -9.16 6.62
C ASP A 15 27.83 -8.49 6.70
N PHE A 16 27.80 -7.16 6.71
CA PHE A 16 26.56 -6.39 6.69
C PHE A 16 25.74 -6.67 5.42
N HIS A 17 26.39 -6.68 4.25
CA HIS A 17 25.75 -6.99 2.98
C HIS A 17 25.16 -8.41 2.98
N ALA A 18 25.91 -9.39 3.46
CA ALA A 18 25.44 -10.78 3.55
C ALA A 18 24.22 -10.93 4.47
N LYS A 19 24.23 -10.26 5.63
CA LYS A 19 23.06 -10.20 6.52
C LYS A 19 21.87 -9.54 5.83
N TRP A 20 22.08 -8.40 5.17
CA TRP A 20 21.02 -7.67 4.48
C TRP A 20 20.38 -8.52 3.39
N GLU A 21 21.16 -9.21 2.55
CA GLU A 21 20.66 -10.10 1.50
C GLU A 21 19.82 -11.25 2.07
N ARG A 22 20.29 -11.87 3.16
CA ARG A 22 19.53 -12.93 3.84
C ARG A 22 18.17 -12.43 4.31
N PHE A 23 18.12 -11.27 4.98
CA PHE A 23 16.87 -10.68 5.44
C PHE A 23 15.96 -10.28 4.28
N ASN A 24 16.54 -9.71 3.23
CA ASN A 24 15.82 -9.31 2.02
C ASN A 24 15.11 -10.51 1.36
N ARG A 25 15.82 -11.64 1.19
CA ARG A 25 15.25 -12.88 0.64
C ARG A 25 14.14 -13.46 1.53
N LEU A 26 14.34 -13.46 2.85
CA LEU A 26 13.33 -13.93 3.80
C LEU A 26 12.05 -13.09 3.74
N TRP A 27 12.18 -11.77 3.73
CA TRP A 27 11.04 -10.87 3.63
C TRP A 27 10.26 -11.06 2.33
N LEU A 28 10.97 -11.22 1.20
CA LEU A 28 10.35 -11.44 -0.10
C LEU A 28 9.55 -12.74 -0.12
N MET A 29 10.07 -13.81 0.48
CA MET A 29 9.37 -15.08 0.63
C MET A 29 8.12 -14.93 1.51
N VAL A 30 8.23 -14.26 2.66
CA VAL A 30 7.08 -14.01 3.55
C VAL A 30 5.99 -13.24 2.82
N MET A 31 6.32 -12.14 2.12
CA MET A 31 5.34 -11.36 1.36
C MET A 31 4.66 -12.20 0.27
N LYS A 32 5.43 -13.01 -0.47
CA LYS A 32 4.89 -13.91 -1.50
C LYS A 32 3.99 -15.02 -0.94
N MET A 33 4.20 -15.43 0.31
CA MET A 33 3.37 -16.44 0.99
C MET A 33 2.12 -15.86 1.66
N THR A 34 2.19 -14.64 2.20
CA THR A 34 1.07 -14.02 2.93
C THR A 34 0.07 -13.33 2.01
N ILE A 35 0.52 -12.80 0.88
CA ILE A 35 -0.33 -12.14 -0.11
C ILE A 35 -0.72 -13.18 -1.17
N PHE A 36 -1.99 -13.19 -1.58
CA PHE A 36 -2.48 -14.15 -2.57
C PHE A 36 -1.72 -14.06 -3.89
N GLU A 37 -1.34 -15.22 -4.44
CA GLU A 37 -0.52 -15.34 -5.65
C GLU A 37 -1.09 -14.58 -6.86
N HIS A 38 -2.42 -14.55 -7.01
CA HIS A 38 -3.09 -13.83 -8.10
C HIS A 38 -2.92 -12.31 -8.05
N LEU A 39 -2.56 -11.74 -6.89
CA LEU A 39 -2.31 -10.31 -6.73
C LEU A 39 -0.94 -9.89 -7.28
N PHE A 40 -0.07 -10.85 -7.63
CA PHE A 40 1.23 -10.57 -8.23
C PHE A 40 1.23 -10.60 -9.75
N GLY A 41 0.10 -10.94 -10.39
CA GLY A 41 -0.02 -11.01 -11.84
C GLY A 41 0.40 -9.71 -12.50
N GLY A 42 1.52 -9.74 -13.25
CA GLY A 42 2.03 -8.56 -13.97
C GLY A 42 2.87 -7.59 -13.15
N LEU A 43 3.27 -7.92 -11.92
CA LEU A 43 4.34 -7.21 -11.21
C LEU A 43 5.72 -7.58 -11.82
N PRO A 44 6.68 -6.65 -11.85
CA PRO A 44 8.04 -6.98 -12.26
C PRO A 44 8.65 -7.98 -11.26
N ASP A 45 9.43 -8.93 -11.77
CA ASP A 45 10.18 -9.83 -10.90
C ASP A 45 11.35 -9.04 -10.29
N THR A 46 11.29 -8.82 -8.98
CA THR A 46 12.29 -8.04 -8.25
C THR A 46 12.92 -8.91 -7.17
N ASN A 47 14.25 -8.83 -7.05
CA ASN A 47 14.97 -9.51 -5.98
C ASN A 47 15.02 -8.70 -4.68
N ASN A 48 14.47 -7.48 -4.66
CA ASN A 48 14.48 -6.57 -3.52
C ASN A 48 13.08 -6.48 -2.89
N ALA A 49 12.95 -6.87 -1.63
CA ALA A 49 11.69 -6.90 -0.90
C ALA A 49 11.04 -5.51 -0.77
N ARG A 50 11.86 -4.45 -0.68
CA ARG A 50 11.34 -3.07 -0.60
C ARG A 50 10.74 -2.62 -1.94
N GLU A 51 11.38 -2.96 -3.05
CA GLU A 51 10.86 -2.65 -4.39
C GLU A 51 9.58 -3.43 -4.66
N PHE A 52 9.57 -4.73 -4.31
CA PHE A 52 8.38 -5.57 -4.37
C PHE A 52 7.20 -4.98 -3.59
N PHE A 53 7.43 -4.59 -2.33
CA PHE A 53 6.40 -3.98 -1.49
C PHE A 53 5.89 -2.65 -2.05
N THR A 54 6.80 -1.84 -2.60
CA THR A 54 6.43 -0.55 -3.22
C THR A 54 5.59 -0.76 -4.47
N ALA A 55 5.94 -1.73 -5.32
CA ALA A 55 5.20 -2.05 -6.52
C ALA A 55 3.78 -2.55 -6.22
N ILE A 56 3.61 -3.37 -5.17
CA ILE A 56 2.30 -3.77 -4.65
C ILE A 56 1.53 -2.53 -4.19
N GLY A 57 2.16 -1.69 -3.36
CA GLY A 57 1.55 -0.47 -2.85
C GLY A 57 1.04 0.42 -3.96
N GLN A 58 1.81 0.62 -5.03
CA GLN A 58 1.41 1.43 -6.19
C GLN A 58 0.28 0.79 -7.00
N ARG A 59 0.33 -0.53 -7.24
CA ARG A 59 -0.72 -1.25 -8.00
C ARG A 59 -2.08 -1.20 -7.32
N TYR A 60 -2.08 -1.34 -5.98
CA TYR A 60 -3.29 -1.39 -5.17
C TYR A 60 -3.55 -0.08 -4.41
N GLN A 61 -2.81 0.98 -4.74
CA GLN A 61 -3.12 2.30 -4.22
C GLN A 61 -4.49 2.69 -4.73
N LEU A 62 -5.42 2.95 -3.82
CA LEU A 62 -6.70 3.55 -4.21
C LEU A 62 -6.39 4.88 -4.89
N SER A 63 -6.84 5.02 -6.14
CA SER A 63 -6.68 6.28 -6.83
C SER A 63 -7.57 7.32 -6.16
N SER A 64 -7.09 8.57 -6.11
CA SER A 64 -7.92 9.71 -5.69
C SER A 64 -9.26 9.73 -6.45
N THR A 65 -9.28 9.30 -7.71
CA THR A 65 -10.51 9.17 -8.52
C THR A 65 -11.49 8.11 -8.01
N PHE A 66 -11.01 7.00 -7.44
CA PHE A 66 -11.86 5.99 -6.82
C PHE A 66 -12.42 6.50 -5.49
N GLU A 67 -11.60 7.15 -4.67
CA GLU A 67 -12.03 7.76 -3.42
C GLU A 67 -13.11 8.83 -3.66
N THR A 68 -12.89 9.74 -4.61
CA THR A 68 -13.90 10.73 -5.02
C THR A 68 -15.17 10.05 -5.52
N ARG A 69 -15.06 9.00 -6.35
CA ARG A 69 -16.25 8.26 -6.84
C ARG A 69 -17.01 7.60 -5.69
N SER A 70 -16.31 7.01 -4.72
CA SER A 70 -16.90 6.41 -3.53
C SER A 70 -17.65 7.46 -2.71
N LEU A 71 -17.04 8.62 -2.48
CA LEU A 71 -17.65 9.73 -1.74
C LEU A 71 -18.88 10.30 -2.46
N ILE A 72 -18.84 10.45 -3.79
CA ILE A 72 -20.01 10.86 -4.59
C ILE A 72 -21.13 9.83 -4.46
N SER A 73 -20.79 8.54 -4.56
CA SER A 73 -21.77 7.46 -4.40
C SER A 73 -22.39 7.48 -3.01
N GLU A 74 -21.60 7.63 -1.95
CA GLU A 74 -22.09 7.72 -0.58
C GLU A 74 -23.02 8.93 -0.40
N LEU A 75 -22.61 10.10 -0.90
CA LEU A 75 -23.40 11.34 -0.84
C LEU A 75 -24.75 11.21 -1.56
N THR A 76 -24.77 10.58 -2.73
CA THR A 76 -25.98 10.44 -3.56
C THR A 76 -26.90 9.31 -3.10
N CYS A 77 -26.36 8.27 -2.49
CA CYS A 77 -27.14 7.17 -1.93
C CYS A 77 -27.67 7.47 -0.53
N MET A 78 -27.06 8.42 0.21
CA MET A 78 -27.53 8.80 1.54
C MET A 78 -28.94 9.38 1.47
N ARG A 79 -29.86 8.78 2.23
CA ARG A 79 -31.21 9.30 2.45
C ARG A 79 -31.45 9.41 3.94
N TYR A 80 -32.27 10.38 4.33
CA TYR A 80 -32.74 10.47 5.70
C TYR A 80 -33.78 9.35 5.94
N ASP A 81 -33.54 8.53 6.95
CA ASP A 81 -34.36 7.36 7.31
C ASP A 81 -35.47 7.70 8.33
N GLY A 82 -35.56 8.96 8.76
CA GLY A 82 -36.50 9.39 9.79
C GLY A 82 -36.10 9.01 11.21
N MET A 83 -34.95 8.33 11.40
CA MET A 83 -34.39 8.02 12.71
C MET A 83 -33.29 9.02 13.09
N GLY A 84 -33.31 9.46 14.34
CA GLY A 84 -32.31 10.40 14.86
C GLY A 84 -32.53 11.86 14.42
N CYS A 85 -31.57 12.72 14.77
CA CYS A 85 -31.70 14.17 14.59
C CYS A 85 -31.35 14.61 13.17
N VAL A 86 -32.21 15.40 12.54
CA VAL A 86 -31.98 16.02 11.22
C VAL A 86 -30.65 16.81 11.18
N ARG A 87 -30.26 17.43 12.29
CA ARG A 87 -28.98 18.15 12.41
C ARG A 87 -27.79 17.22 12.16
N GLU A 88 -27.81 16.01 12.71
CA GLU A 88 -26.73 15.03 12.54
C GLU A 88 -26.66 14.55 11.09
N TYR A 89 -27.82 14.33 10.46
CA TYR A 89 -27.90 13.99 9.04
C TYR A 89 -27.28 15.09 8.16
N ILE A 90 -27.64 16.36 8.40
CA ILE A 90 -27.07 17.50 7.67
C ILE A 90 -25.56 17.60 7.89
N LEU A 91 -25.08 17.45 9.13
CA LEU A 91 -23.64 17.50 9.44
C LEU A 91 -22.86 16.39 8.72
N LYS A 92 -23.42 15.17 8.64
CA LYS A 92 -22.83 14.07 7.86
C LYS A 92 -22.74 14.43 6.36
N LEU A 93 -23.81 14.95 5.77
CA LEU A 93 -23.81 15.39 4.36
C LEU A 93 -22.75 16.49 4.10
N VAL A 94 -22.67 17.50 4.97
CA VAL A 94 -21.68 18.58 4.86
C VAL A 94 -20.25 18.02 4.99
N SER A 95 -20.03 17.07 5.90
CA SER A 95 -18.72 16.42 6.07
C SER A 95 -18.30 15.63 4.83
N LEU A 96 -19.22 14.91 4.19
CA LEU A 96 -18.95 14.18 2.94
C LEU A 96 -18.62 15.15 1.81
N LYS A 97 -19.39 16.23 1.68
CA LYS A 97 -19.10 17.31 0.72
C LYS A 97 -17.74 17.95 0.95
N SER A 98 -17.31 18.14 2.19
CA SER A 98 -16.01 18.75 2.49
C SER A 98 -14.80 17.85 2.18
N LYS A 99 -15.03 16.53 2.04
CA LYS A 99 -14.01 15.54 1.67
C LYS A 99 -13.91 15.33 0.16
N LEU A 100 -14.90 15.84 -0.59
CA LEU A 100 -14.91 15.90 -2.06
C LEU A 100 -14.12 17.11 -2.55
#